data_AF-A0A453F1F9-F1
#
_entry.id   AF-A0A453F1F9-F1
#
_cell.length_a   1.000
_cell.length_b   1.000
_cell.length_c   1.000
_cell.angle_alpha   90.00
_cell.angle_beta   90.00
_cell.angle_gamma   90.00
#
_symmetry.space_group_name_H-M   'P 1'
#
loop_
_entity.id
_entity.type
_entity.pdbx_description
1 polymer ?
#
loop_
_entity_poly.entity_id
_entity_poly.type
_entity_poly.pdbx_seq_one_letter_code
_entity_poly.pdbx_strand_id
1 'polypeptide(L)'
;QGKKRFDMDPPVGPFGTKEAPAVIESYFDKRIVGCPGDEGEDEHDVIWFWLKKDEPHECPVCSQYFVLKVIGDGGNPDGHDDDDDGHHH
;
A
#
# COMPACT_ATOMS: atom_id res chain seq x y z
N GLN A 1 -7.88 24.74 -15.64
CA GLN A 1 -7.28 23.63 -16.43
C GLN A 1 -8.09 22.37 -16.16
N GLY A 2 -8.42 21.56 -17.18
CA GLY A 2 -9.33 20.39 -17.06
C GLY A 2 -8.69 19.11 -16.52
N LYS A 3 -7.73 19.20 -15.57
CA LYS A 3 -7.14 18.02 -14.92
C LYS A 3 -8.03 17.56 -13.77
N LYS A 4 -8.12 16.24 -13.56
CA LYS A 4 -8.77 15.68 -12.37
C LYS A 4 -8.09 16.25 -11.13
N ARG A 5 -8.87 16.67 -10.13
CA ARG A 5 -8.34 17.18 -8.84
C ARG A 5 -7.70 16.07 -8.01
N PHE A 6 -8.20 14.85 -8.15
CA PHE A 6 -7.70 13.65 -7.51
C PHE A 6 -7.58 12.57 -8.57
N ASP A 7 -6.45 11.87 -8.57
CA ASP A 7 -6.33 10.63 -9.32
C ASP A 7 -6.88 9.51 -8.44
N MET A 8 -8.13 9.13 -8.70
CA MET A 8 -8.86 8.09 -7.95
C MET A 8 -8.85 6.75 -8.68
N ASP A 9 -8.17 6.67 -9.82
CA ASP A 9 -8.06 5.42 -10.56
C ASP A 9 -7.16 4.45 -9.73
N PRO A 10 -7.49 3.15 -9.68
CA PRO A 10 -6.68 2.19 -8.95
C PRO A 10 -5.27 2.13 -9.55
N PRO A 11 -4.22 1.89 -8.73
CA PRO A 11 -2.89 1.66 -9.27
C PRO A 11 -2.90 0.41 -10.16
N VAL A 12 -2.42 0.57 -11.39
CA VAL A 12 -2.29 -0.52 -12.37
C VAL A 12 -0.82 -0.66 -12.72
N GLY A 13 -0.30 -1.88 -12.63
CA GLY A 13 1.09 -2.20 -12.91
C GLY A 13 1.30 -3.69 -13.09
N PRO A 14 2.52 -4.13 -13.44
CA PRO A 14 2.86 -5.54 -13.52
C PRO A 14 2.80 -6.19 -12.13
N PHE A 15 2.74 -7.52 -12.11
CA PHE A 15 2.90 -8.31 -10.90
C PHE A 15 4.22 -7.97 -10.19
N GLY A 16 4.12 -7.52 -8.94
CA GLY A 16 5.27 -7.12 -8.14
C GLY A 16 6.13 -8.30 -7.69
N THR A 17 7.44 -8.26 -7.96
CA THR A 17 8.43 -9.22 -7.42
C THR A 17 9.34 -8.54 -6.40
N LYS A 18 10.22 -9.30 -5.73
CA LYS A 18 11.20 -8.73 -4.79
C LYS A 18 12.17 -7.77 -5.49
N GLU A 19 12.54 -8.04 -6.73
CA GLU A 19 13.43 -7.21 -7.55
C GLU A 19 12.70 -6.04 -8.20
N ALA A 20 11.41 -6.21 -8.52
CA ALA A 20 10.57 -5.22 -9.18
C ALA A 20 9.18 -5.16 -8.51
N PRO A 21 9.06 -4.57 -7.32
CA PRO A 21 7.82 -4.57 -6.56
C PRO A 21 6.74 -3.67 -7.17
N ALA A 22 5.49 -3.97 -6.86
CA ALA A 22 4.37 -3.10 -7.14
C ALA A 22 4.48 -1.84 -6.26
N VAL A 23 4.71 -0.68 -6.90
CA VAL A 23 4.90 0.60 -6.20
C VAL A 23 3.54 1.25 -5.98
N ILE A 24 3.17 1.43 -4.72
CA ILE A 24 1.93 2.10 -4.32
C ILE A 24 2.25 3.50 -3.83
N GLU A 25 1.69 4.52 -4.48
CA GLU A 25 1.88 5.90 -4.08
C GLU A 25 0.94 6.28 -2.91
N SER A 26 1.42 7.10 -1.99
CA SER A 26 0.64 7.61 -0.86
C SER A 26 1.08 9.02 -0.49
N TYR A 27 0.16 9.85 0.01
CA TYR A 27 0.51 11.14 0.61
C TYR A 27 1.00 11.01 2.06
N PHE A 28 0.70 9.88 2.72
CA PHE A 28 1.02 9.55 4.11
C PHE A 28 1.97 8.35 4.20
N ASP A 29 2.57 8.12 5.37
CA ASP A 29 3.54 7.04 5.62
C ASP A 29 2.92 5.65 5.73
N LYS A 30 1.58 5.54 5.70
CA LYS A 30 0.85 4.26 5.58
C LYS A 30 -0.41 4.40 4.73
N ARG A 31 -0.79 3.34 4.01
CA ARG A 31 -1.99 3.26 3.17
C ARG A 31 -2.62 1.86 3.23
N ILE A 32 -3.95 1.78 3.21
CA ILE A 32 -4.66 0.51 3.05
C ILE A 32 -4.57 0.08 1.58
N VAL A 33 -4.12 -1.15 1.33
CA VAL A 33 -3.98 -1.75 0.01
C VAL A 33 -4.77 -3.04 -0.04
N GLY A 34 -5.45 -3.29 -1.16
CA GLY A 34 -6.14 -4.53 -1.46
C GLY A 34 -5.46 -5.25 -2.62
N CYS A 35 -5.06 -6.51 -2.42
CA CYS A 35 -4.51 -7.36 -3.48
C CYS A 35 -5.56 -8.39 -3.91
N PRO A 36 -6.07 -8.33 -5.16
CA PRO A 36 -6.97 -9.34 -5.72
C PRO A 36 -6.24 -10.53 -6.36
N GLY A 37 -4.91 -10.51 -6.40
CA GLY A 37 -4.11 -11.48 -7.16
C GLY A 37 -3.76 -11.01 -8.56
N ASP A 38 -3.38 -11.94 -9.43
CA ASP A 38 -3.16 -11.74 -10.87
C ASP A 38 -4.09 -12.65 -11.69
N GLU A 39 -4.11 -12.49 -13.01
CA GLU A 39 -4.90 -13.36 -13.89
C GLU A 39 -4.51 -14.85 -13.76
N GLY A 40 -5.48 -15.75 -13.70
CA GLY A 40 -5.26 -17.19 -13.76
C GLY A 40 -5.16 -17.87 -12.39
N GLU A 41 -4.08 -18.63 -12.15
CA GLU A 41 -3.92 -19.42 -10.91
C GLU A 41 -3.60 -18.57 -9.68
N ASP A 42 -3.16 -17.33 -9.89
CA ASP A 42 -2.83 -16.36 -8.84
C ASP A 42 -4.02 -15.45 -8.47
N GLU A 43 -5.22 -15.69 -9.04
CA GLU A 43 -6.45 -14.98 -8.67
C GLU A 43 -6.94 -15.45 -7.29
N HIS A 44 -7.27 -14.52 -6.40
CA HIS A 44 -7.76 -14.85 -5.07
C HIS A 44 -8.69 -13.77 -4.49
N ASP A 45 -9.40 -14.08 -3.40
CA ASP A 45 -10.21 -13.10 -2.67
C ASP A 45 -9.34 -11.92 -2.20
N VAL A 46 -9.91 -10.71 -2.22
CA VAL A 46 -9.13 -9.50 -1.90
C VAL A 46 -8.56 -9.55 -0.50
N ILE A 47 -7.23 -9.56 -0.41
CA ILE A 47 -6.52 -9.43 0.86
C ILE A 47 -6.22 -7.96 1.11
N TRP A 48 -6.73 -7.45 2.24
CA TRP A 48 -6.52 -6.07 2.67
C TRP A 48 -5.42 -6.00 3.73
N PHE A 49 -4.49 -5.05 3.58
CA PHE A 49 -3.40 -4.84 4.52
C PHE A 49 -2.99 -3.37 4.61
N TRP A 50 -2.37 -3.02 5.74
CA TRP A 50 -1.66 -1.75 5.88
C TRP A 50 -0.28 -1.89 5.24
N LEU A 51 -0.04 -1.11 4.18
CA LEU A 51 1.28 -0.96 3.59
C LEU A 51 1.94 0.28 4.19
N LYS A 52 3.10 0.13 4.83
CA LYS A 52 3.83 1.20 5.51
C LYS A 52 5.09 1.56 4.72
N LYS A 53 5.53 2.81 4.88
CA LYS A 53 6.79 3.29 4.36
C LYS A 53 7.95 2.46 4.92
N ASP A 54 8.92 2.13 4.06
CA ASP A 54 10.14 1.38 4.39
C ASP A 54 9.91 -0.06 4.91
N GLU A 55 8.65 -0.55 4.93
CA GLU A 55 8.26 -1.92 5.26
C GLU A 55 7.53 -2.57 4.06
N PRO A 56 8.27 -3.29 3.18
CA PRO A 56 7.65 -4.01 2.07
C PRO A 56 6.68 -5.09 2.55
N HIS A 57 5.64 -5.35 1.78
CA HIS A 57 4.66 -6.40 2.07
C HIS A 57 4.65 -7.46 0.98
N GLU A 58 4.68 -8.73 1.38
CA GLU A 58 4.50 -9.88 0.50
C GLU A 58 3.09 -10.44 0.71
N CYS A 59 2.28 -10.50 -0.35
CA CYS A 59 0.94 -11.07 -0.25
C CYS A 59 1.05 -12.56 0.15
N PRO A 60 0.33 -13.03 1.19
CA PRO A 60 0.46 -14.40 1.66
C PRO A 60 -0.17 -15.45 0.73
N VAL A 61 -0.85 -15.02 -0.34
CA VAL A 61 -1.54 -15.92 -1.28
C VAL A 61 -0.80 -15.99 -2.62
N CYS A 62 -0.71 -14.88 -3.36
CA CYS A 62 -0.02 -14.86 -4.66
C CYS A 62 1.49 -14.58 -4.56
N SER A 63 2.02 -14.22 -3.39
CA SER A 63 3.44 -13.83 -3.21
C SER A 63 3.85 -12.53 -3.94
N GLN A 64 2.88 -11.71 -4.35
CA GLN A 64 3.16 -10.39 -4.92
C GLN A 64 3.83 -9.47 -3.88
N TYR A 65 4.84 -8.72 -4.31
CA TYR A 65 5.61 -7.81 -3.46
C TYR A 65 5.19 -6.36 -3.67
N PHE A 66 4.93 -5.64 -2.57
CA PHE A 66 4.44 -4.25 -2.57
C PHE A 66 5.37 -3.34 -1.77
N VAL A 67 5.60 -2.13 -2.28
CA VAL A 67 6.34 -1.08 -1.57
C VAL A 67 5.57 0.24 -1.61
N LEU A 68 5.65 1.00 -0.52
CA LEU A 68 5.03 2.32 -0.44
C LEU A 68 6.00 3.41 -0.91
N LYS A 69 5.55 4.28 -1.82
CA LYS A 69 6.25 5.50 -2.21
C LYS A 69 5.47 6.71 -1.71
N VAL A 70 6.03 7.45 -0.77
CA VAL A 70 5.43 8.69 -0.29
C VAL A 70 5.67 9.81 -1.30
N ILE A 71 4.58 10.46 -1.75
CA ILE A 71 4.59 11.54 -2.76
C ILE A 71 4.14 12.90 -2.21
N GLY A 72 3.87 12.98 -0.90
CA GLY A 72 3.48 14.20 -0.18
C GLY A 72 4.36 14.44 1.05
N ASP A 73 3.81 15.14 2.03
CA ASP A 73 4.52 15.50 3.27
C ASP A 73 4.76 14.30 4.21
N GLY A 74 4.07 13.17 3.98
CA GLY A 74 4.16 11.98 4.83
C GLY A 74 3.36 12.13 6.13
N GLY A 75 3.77 11.41 7.16
CA GLY A 75 3.14 11.41 8.48
C GLY A 75 2.04 10.36 8.65
N ASN A 76 1.60 10.20 9.89
CA ASN A 76 0.53 9.27 10.24
C ASN A 76 -0.83 9.84 9.76
N PRO A 77 -1.58 9.11 8.90
CA PRO A 77 -2.88 9.56 8.41
C PRO A 77 -3.93 9.73 9.52
N ASP A 78 -3.73 9.12 10.68
CA ASP A 78 -4.65 9.19 11.82
C ASP A 78 -4.46 10.47 12.65
N GLY A 79 -3.40 11.26 12.39
CA GLY A 79 -3.15 12.53 13.07
C GLY A 79 -2.77 12.40 14.55
N HIS A 80 -2.43 11.19 15.00
CA HIS A 80 -1.82 10.92 16.30
C HIS A 80 -0.35 10.61 16.04
N ASP A 81 0.56 11.42 16.58
CA ASP A 81 1.97 11.03 16.68
C ASP A 81 1.99 9.78 17.59
N ASP A 82 2.61 8.70 17.12
CA ASP A 82 2.72 7.42 17.83
C ASP A 82 3.69 7.54 19.04
N ASP A 83 3.43 8.48 19.94
CA ASP A 83 4.18 8.73 21.19
C ASP A 83 3.50 8.10 22.43
N ASP A 84 2.48 7.25 22.26
CA ASP A 84 1.74 6.63 23.37
C ASP A 84 1.58 5.10 23.20
N ASP A 85 2.69 4.37 23.06
CA ASP A 85 2.73 2.91 23.28
C ASP A 85 2.87 2.54 24.77
N GLY A 86 2.64 3.51 25.67
CA GLY A 86 2.83 3.40 27.11
C GLY A 86 1.51 3.34 27.87
N HIS A 87 1.14 2.14 28.31
CA HIS A 87 0.07 1.82 29.27
C HIS A 87 -1.34 1.70 28.69
N HIS A 88 -1.87 0.48 28.65
CA HIS A 88 -2.99 0.06 29.51
C HIS A 88 -3.07 -1.47 29.54
N HIS A 89 -3.27 -1.99 30.75
CA HIS A 89 -3.28 -3.41 31.14
C HIS A 89 -4.31 -4.27 30.42
#